data_AF-A0A1Q7WVC4-F1
#
_entry.id   AF-A0A1Q7WVC4-F1
#
_cell.length_a   1.000
_cell.length_b   1.000
_cell.length_c   1.000
_cell.angle_alpha   90.00
_cell.angle_beta   90.00
_cell.angle_gamma   90.00
#
_symmetry.space_group_name_H-M   'P 1'
#
loop_
_entity.id
_entity.type
_entity.pdbx_description
1 polymer ?
#
loop_
_entity_poly.entity_id
_entity_poly.type
_entity_poly.pdbx_seq_one_letter_code
_entity_poly.pdbx_strand_id
1 'polypeptide(L)'
;MAIRRADRARLARLAGPRLREAHDAVEDRAKLRNKLRFFRRVALLLAVAEVEPESTCIARRLHEAEAALAAIPDTPELAKADEAYLACLDTRSIDDWQTPRYRPPPRVEEPIKSAIERLMTRYRTDLTDIDLATHSPFELFAWCLSRHGATYDEAADKARKAAEDLLLLIDELPNDPTPDDPARTDLIEEHQ
;
A
#
# COMPACT_ATOMS: atom_id res chain seq x y z
N MET A 1 43.20 23.02 3.69
CA MET A 1 42.68 24.29 3.13
C MET A 1 41.34 24.61 3.78
N ALA A 2 41.21 25.75 4.46
CA ALA A 2 39.96 26.16 5.11
C ALA A 2 39.05 26.87 4.10
N ILE A 3 37.89 26.28 3.80
CA ILE A 3 36.87 26.88 2.94
C ILE A 3 36.34 28.14 3.64
N ARG A 4 36.41 29.31 2.98
CA ARG A 4 35.93 30.58 3.54
C ARG A 4 34.40 30.52 3.74
N ARG A 5 33.89 31.25 4.75
CA ARG A 5 32.44 31.27 5.08
C ARG A 5 31.55 31.64 3.87
N ALA A 6 32.03 32.51 2.99
CA ALA A 6 31.31 32.89 1.76
C ALA A 6 31.19 31.74 0.75
N ASP A 7 32.24 30.92 0.60
CA ASP A 7 32.23 29.76 -0.27
C ASP A 7 31.32 28.65 0.28
N ARG A 8 31.26 28.48 1.61
CA ARG A 8 30.29 27.57 2.24
C ARG A 8 28.84 28.00 1.99
N ALA A 9 28.54 29.29 2.10
CA ALA A 9 27.19 29.81 1.85
C ALA A 9 26.78 29.67 0.37
N ARG A 10 27.73 29.88 -0.56
CA ARG A 10 27.52 29.67 -1.99
C ARG A 10 27.30 28.19 -2.32
N LEU A 11 28.10 27.30 -1.75
CA LEU A 11 27.93 25.85 -1.91
C LEU A 11 26.60 25.37 -1.32
N ALA A 12 26.19 25.87 -0.15
CA ALA A 12 24.89 25.55 0.44
C ALA A 12 23.71 26.02 -0.42
N ARG A 13 23.79 27.21 -1.05
CA ARG A 13 22.78 27.68 -2.00
C ARG A 13 22.68 26.82 -3.25
N LEU A 14 23.80 26.29 -3.74
CA LEU A 14 23.83 25.42 -4.93
C LEU A 14 23.40 23.97 -4.60
N ALA A 15 23.68 23.50 -3.39
CA ALA A 15 23.32 22.16 -2.94
C ALA A 15 21.87 22.05 -2.45
N GLY A 16 21.29 23.14 -1.93
CA GLY A 16 19.93 23.16 -1.36
C GLY A 16 18.84 22.59 -2.28
N PRO A 17 18.74 23.01 -3.56
CA PRO A 17 17.74 22.47 -4.48
C PRO A 17 17.90 20.97 -4.73
N ARG A 18 19.13 20.49 -4.95
CA ARG A 18 19.40 19.06 -5.19
C ARG A 18 19.12 18.19 -3.97
N LEU A 19 19.38 18.70 -2.77
CA LEU A 19 19.04 17.99 -1.52
C LEU A 19 17.53 17.91 -1.31
N ARG A 20 16.78 18.97 -1.69
CA ARG A 20 15.32 18.95 -1.66
C ARG A 20 14.75 17.97 -2.69
N GLU A 21 15.24 17.98 -3.92
CA GLU A 21 14.81 17.02 -4.96
C GLU A 21 15.05 15.57 -4.54
N ALA A 22 16.20 15.26 -3.94
CA ALA A 22 16.50 13.94 -3.40
C ALA A 22 15.56 13.58 -2.23
N HIS A 23 15.29 14.51 -1.32
CA HIS A 23 14.35 14.31 -0.22
C HIS A 23 12.93 14.06 -0.71
N ASP A 24 12.45 14.86 -1.67
CA ASP A 24 11.11 14.75 -2.25
C ASP A 24 10.95 13.38 -2.95
N ALA A 25 11.99 12.92 -3.66
CA ALA A 25 12.00 11.59 -4.29
C ALA A 25 11.93 10.43 -3.27
N VAL A 26 12.62 10.53 -2.12
CA VAL A 26 12.51 9.54 -1.02
C VAL A 26 11.10 9.53 -0.44
N GLU A 27 10.55 10.71 -0.15
CA GLU A 27 9.21 10.84 0.42
C GLU A 27 8.14 10.31 -0.55
N ASP A 28 8.27 10.58 -1.84
CA ASP A 28 7.38 10.08 -2.89
C ASP A 28 7.48 8.56 -3.04
N ARG A 29 8.68 7.97 -3.01
CA ARG A 29 8.87 6.52 -2.96
C ARG A 29 8.20 5.89 -1.75
N ALA A 30 8.39 6.47 -0.56
CA ALA A 30 7.76 5.97 0.66
C ALA A 30 6.23 6.04 0.57
N LYS A 31 5.67 7.14 0.06
CA LYS A 31 4.22 7.30 -0.19
C LYS A 31 3.71 6.26 -1.19
N LEU A 32 4.41 6.02 -2.30
CA LEU A 32 4.03 5.02 -3.30
C LEU A 32 4.08 3.59 -2.72
N ARG A 33 5.13 3.24 -1.97
CA ARG A 33 5.21 1.95 -1.26
C ARG A 33 4.06 1.75 -0.28
N ASN A 34 3.70 2.80 0.47
CA ASN A 34 2.54 2.75 1.38
C ASN A 34 1.21 2.61 0.63
N LYS A 35 1.03 3.30 -0.50
CA LYS A 35 -0.14 3.14 -1.37
C LYS A 35 -0.24 1.71 -1.91
N LEU A 36 0.87 1.14 -2.38
CA LEU A 36 0.91 -0.24 -2.86
C LEU A 36 0.55 -1.24 -1.76
N ARG A 37 1.13 -1.09 -0.55
CA ARG A 37 0.77 -1.92 0.61
C ARG A 37 -0.72 -1.82 0.92
N PHE A 38 -1.29 -0.61 0.88
CA PHE A 38 -2.72 -0.41 1.09
C PHE A 38 -3.56 -1.08 0.02
N PHE A 39 -3.28 -0.86 -1.28
CA PHE A 39 -4.04 -1.48 -2.36
C PHE A 39 -3.94 -3.01 -2.38
N ARG A 40 -2.77 -3.57 -2.07
CA ARG A 40 -2.59 -5.03 -1.91
C ARG A 40 -3.44 -5.57 -0.77
N ARG A 41 -3.49 -4.85 0.37
CA ARG A 41 -4.37 -5.19 1.48
C ARG A 41 -5.84 -5.17 1.05
N VAL A 42 -6.28 -4.17 0.30
CA VAL A 42 -7.67 -4.12 -0.20
C VAL A 42 -7.95 -5.26 -1.17
N ALA A 43 -7.05 -5.55 -2.11
CA ALA A 43 -7.20 -6.68 -3.05
C ALA A 43 -7.37 -8.01 -2.32
N LEU A 44 -6.57 -8.24 -1.28
CA LEU A 44 -6.65 -9.46 -0.49
C LEU A 44 -7.98 -9.54 0.27
N LEU A 45 -8.46 -8.43 0.84
CA LEU A 45 -9.75 -8.38 1.51
C LEU A 45 -10.95 -8.56 0.56
N LEU A 46 -10.83 -8.11 -0.69
CA LEU A 46 -11.80 -8.40 -1.73
C LEU A 46 -11.83 -9.90 -2.04
N ALA A 47 -10.66 -10.53 -2.17
CA ALA A 47 -10.57 -11.97 -2.39
C ALA A 47 -11.16 -12.79 -1.23
N VAL A 48 -10.92 -12.38 0.03
CA VAL A 48 -11.57 -12.96 1.23
C VAL A 48 -13.10 -12.80 1.18
N ALA A 49 -13.59 -11.72 0.56
CA ALA A 49 -15.01 -11.49 0.33
C ALA A 49 -15.54 -12.17 -0.95
N GLU A 50 -14.74 -13.05 -1.58
CA GLU A 50 -15.04 -13.74 -2.84
C GLU A 50 -15.30 -12.79 -4.02
N VAL A 51 -14.73 -11.58 -3.97
CA VAL A 51 -14.76 -10.60 -5.05
C VAL A 51 -13.43 -10.61 -5.77
N GLU A 52 -13.48 -10.81 -7.09
CA GLU A 52 -12.30 -10.73 -7.94
C GLU A 52 -11.75 -9.29 -7.98
N PRO A 53 -10.50 -9.04 -7.55
CA PRO A 53 -9.95 -7.67 -7.49
C PRO A 53 -9.88 -6.98 -8.86
N GLU A 54 -9.76 -7.74 -9.94
CA GLU A 54 -9.72 -7.24 -11.33
C GLU A 54 -11.04 -6.61 -11.77
N SER A 55 -12.17 -7.03 -11.18
CA SER A 55 -13.48 -6.43 -11.42
C SER A 55 -13.65 -5.04 -10.76
N THR A 56 -12.67 -4.61 -9.97
CA THR A 56 -12.71 -3.35 -9.21
C THR A 56 -11.66 -2.34 -9.69
N CYS A 57 -11.67 -1.13 -9.13
CA CYS A 57 -10.63 -0.15 -9.43
C CYS A 57 -9.23 -0.54 -8.92
N ILE A 58 -9.11 -1.55 -8.03
CA ILE A 58 -7.87 -1.88 -7.32
C ILE A 58 -6.78 -2.39 -8.27
N ALA A 59 -7.10 -3.25 -9.23
CA ALA A 59 -6.11 -3.78 -10.18
C ALA A 59 -5.43 -2.66 -10.98
N ARG A 60 -6.23 -1.73 -11.53
CA ARG A 60 -5.72 -0.53 -12.22
C ARG A 60 -4.86 0.33 -11.29
N ARG A 61 -5.31 0.56 -10.05
CA ARG A 61 -4.58 1.39 -9.07
C ARG A 61 -3.25 0.77 -8.63
N LEU A 62 -3.19 -0.56 -8.51
CA LEU A 62 -1.94 -1.29 -8.29
C LEU A 62 -0.98 -1.05 -9.44
N HIS A 63 -1.42 -1.29 -10.67
CA HIS A 63 -0.59 -1.10 -11.86
C HIS A 63 -0.08 0.35 -11.99
N GLU A 64 -0.95 1.35 -11.78
CA GLU A 64 -0.57 2.78 -11.79
C GLU A 64 0.51 3.09 -10.74
N ALA A 65 0.36 2.56 -9.52
CA ALA A 65 1.30 2.81 -8.44
C ALA A 65 2.62 2.06 -8.62
N GLU A 66 2.61 0.85 -9.20
CA GLU A 66 3.80 0.08 -9.54
C GLU A 66 4.57 0.76 -10.68
N ALA A 67 3.87 1.20 -11.73
CA ALA A 67 4.47 1.96 -12.82
C ALA A 67 5.07 3.29 -12.32
N ALA A 68 4.36 4.02 -11.45
CA ALA A 68 4.87 5.25 -10.85
C ALA A 68 6.11 5.02 -9.99
N LEU A 69 6.16 3.90 -9.24
CA LEU A 69 7.32 3.55 -8.43
C LEU A 69 8.52 3.16 -9.31
N ALA A 70 8.29 2.39 -10.38
CA ALA A 70 9.31 1.99 -11.34
C ALA A 70 9.86 3.17 -12.16
N ALA A 71 9.07 4.22 -12.35
CA ALA A 71 9.50 5.44 -13.03
C ALA A 71 10.51 6.27 -12.22
N ILE A 72 10.60 6.07 -10.89
CA ILE A 72 11.59 6.76 -10.05
C ILE A 72 12.93 6.05 -10.19
N PRO A 73 13.98 6.69 -10.77
CA PRO A 73 15.26 6.04 -11.02
C PRO A 73 15.90 5.51 -9.73
N ASP A 74 16.37 4.27 -9.77
CA ASP A 74 17.19 3.70 -8.70
C ASP A 74 18.61 4.24 -8.78
N THR A 75 18.90 5.28 -7.98
CA THR A 75 20.27 5.76 -7.79
C THR A 75 20.82 5.29 -6.43
N PRO A 76 22.13 5.01 -6.33
CA PRO A 76 22.74 4.60 -5.07
C PRO A 76 22.60 5.67 -3.98
N GLU A 77 22.55 6.95 -4.36
CA GLU A 77 22.29 8.07 -3.44
C GLU A 77 20.87 8.01 -2.87
N LEU A 78 19.88 7.64 -3.70
CA LEU A 78 18.49 7.51 -3.29
C LEU A 78 18.29 6.27 -2.41
N ALA A 79 18.96 5.15 -2.72
CA ALA A 79 18.93 3.95 -1.87
C ALA A 79 19.48 4.22 -0.46
N LYS A 80 20.58 4.97 -0.36
CA LYS A 80 21.15 5.39 0.93
C LYS A 80 20.23 6.37 1.68
N ALA A 81 19.55 7.26 0.97
CA ALA A 81 18.60 8.19 1.56
C ALA A 81 17.31 7.48 2.03
N ASP A 82 16.84 6.47 1.29
CA ASP A 82 15.75 5.57 1.68
C ASP A 82 16.10 4.84 2.99
N GLU A 83 17.29 4.24 3.07
CA GLU A 83 17.77 3.54 4.27
C GLU A 83 17.84 4.47 5.48
N ALA A 84 18.39 5.68 5.30
CA ALA A 84 18.44 6.69 6.35
C ALA A 84 17.04 7.16 6.79
N TYR A 85 16.12 7.36 5.83
CA TYR A 85 14.73 7.74 6.12
C TYR A 85 13.97 6.65 6.89
N LEU A 86 14.15 5.38 6.50
CA LEU A 86 13.57 4.24 7.20
C LEU A 86 14.16 4.08 8.62
N ALA A 87 15.47 4.30 8.78
CA ALA A 87 16.12 4.30 10.09
C ALA A 87 15.64 5.45 10.99
N CYS A 88 15.38 6.63 10.42
CA CYS A 88 14.81 7.77 11.15
C CYS A 88 13.33 7.58 11.53
N LEU A 89 12.58 6.73 10.82
CA LEU A 89 11.22 6.37 11.20
C LEU A 89 11.18 5.39 12.39
N ASP A 90 12.23 4.59 12.59
CA ASP A 90 12.35 3.63 13.70
C ASP A 90 12.65 4.34 15.04
N THR A 91 13.36 5.47 14.98
CA THR A 91 13.56 6.37 16.13
C THR A 91 12.55 7.52 16.07
N ARG A 92 11.55 7.57 16.96
CA ARG A 92 10.66 8.74 17.12
C ARG A 92 11.45 10.06 17.09
N SER A 93 11.51 10.73 15.93
CA SER A 93 12.16 12.03 15.75
C SER A 93 11.56 12.72 14.52
N ILE A 94 10.30 13.16 14.67
CA ILE A 94 9.68 14.17 13.80
C ILE A 94 9.75 15.56 14.50
N ASP A 95 10.51 15.70 15.59
CA ASP A 95 10.52 16.94 16.38
C ASP A 95 11.67 17.91 16.09
N ASP A 96 12.77 17.50 15.44
CA ASP A 96 14.01 18.29 15.55
C ASP A 96 14.43 19.16 14.34
N TRP A 97 13.51 19.47 13.41
CA TRP A 97 13.85 20.34 12.26
C TRP A 97 12.95 21.55 12.02
N GLN A 98 12.12 21.98 12.97
CA GLN A 98 11.33 23.21 12.81
C GLN A 98 11.62 24.28 13.87
N THR A 99 12.39 25.28 13.46
CA THR A 99 12.34 26.63 14.06
C THR A 99 10.88 27.12 14.02
N PRO A 100 10.28 27.56 15.14
CA PRO A 100 8.85 27.80 15.18
C PRO A 100 8.48 29.10 14.45
N ARG A 101 8.08 28.97 13.19
CA ARG A 101 7.15 29.94 12.57
C ARG A 101 5.75 29.48 12.96
N TYR A 102 4.95 30.38 13.51
CA TYR A 102 3.56 30.17 13.91
C TYR A 102 2.83 29.21 12.93
N ARG A 103 2.51 28.01 13.43
CA ARG A 103 1.64 27.04 12.75
C ARG A 103 0.23 27.26 13.32
N PRO A 104 -0.80 27.48 12.50
CA PRO A 104 -2.18 27.38 12.97
C PRO A 104 -2.37 26.04 13.70
N PRO A 105 -3.17 25.98 14.77
CA PRO A 105 -3.45 24.70 15.41
C PRO A 105 -3.94 23.71 14.35
N PRO A 106 -3.44 22.47 14.33
CA PRO A 106 -3.89 21.48 13.37
C PRO A 106 -5.41 21.40 13.48
N ARG A 107 -6.11 21.55 12.34
CA ARG A 107 -7.52 21.17 12.27
C ARG A 107 -7.57 19.74 12.79
N VAL A 108 -8.44 19.47 13.76
CA VAL A 108 -8.63 18.12 14.29
C VAL A 108 -9.27 17.32 13.16
N GLU A 109 -8.44 16.82 12.24
CA GLU A 109 -8.86 15.82 11.26
C GLU A 109 -9.34 14.63 12.08
N GLU A 110 -10.55 14.16 11.79
CA GLU A 110 -11.05 12.95 12.43
C GLU A 110 -10.03 11.83 12.20
N PRO A 111 -9.68 11.06 13.23
CA PRO A 111 -8.77 9.94 13.06
C PRO A 111 -9.28 9.04 11.93
N ILE A 112 -8.39 8.65 11.02
CA ILE A 112 -8.71 7.78 9.87
C ILE A 112 -9.57 6.58 10.28
N LYS A 113 -9.28 6.01 11.46
CA LYS A 113 -10.07 4.93 12.09
C LYS A 113 -11.55 5.29 12.26
N SER A 114 -11.87 6.45 12.82
CA SER A 114 -13.25 6.90 13.04
C SER A 114 -14.00 7.13 11.72
N ALA A 115 -13.32 7.61 10.69
CA ALA A 115 -13.91 7.75 9.35
C ALA A 115 -14.25 6.36 8.75
N ILE A 116 -13.37 5.36 8.92
CA ILE A 116 -13.62 3.99 8.48
C ILE A 116 -14.78 3.36 9.25
N GLU A 117 -14.84 3.53 10.58
CA GLU A 117 -15.94 2.98 11.40
C GLU A 117 -17.31 3.55 11.01
N ARG A 118 -17.37 4.83 10.65
CA ARG A 118 -18.59 5.45 10.11
C ARG A 118 -19.00 4.83 8.79
N LEU A 119 -18.05 4.64 7.86
CA LEU A 119 -18.32 3.97 6.59
C LEU A 119 -18.78 2.52 6.82
N MET A 120 -18.09 1.76 7.67
CA MET A 120 -18.48 0.40 8.04
C MET A 120 -19.90 0.35 8.60
N THR A 121 -20.29 1.34 9.40
CA THR A 121 -21.65 1.42 9.93
C THR A 121 -22.66 1.68 8.82
N ARG A 122 -22.38 2.63 7.91
CA ARG A 122 -23.25 2.91 6.76
C ARG A 122 -23.46 1.69 5.86
N TYR A 123 -22.41 0.93 5.56
CA TYR A 123 -22.52 -0.29 4.74
C TYR A 123 -23.31 -1.41 5.41
N ARG A 124 -23.39 -1.42 6.75
CA ARG A 124 -24.22 -2.39 7.50
C ARG A 124 -25.69 -1.97 7.62
N THR A 125 -25.96 -0.67 7.67
CA THR A 125 -27.31 -0.14 7.94
C THR A 125 -28.08 0.20 6.68
N ASP A 126 -27.50 1.08 5.85
CA ASP A 126 -28.26 1.82 4.83
C ASP A 126 -27.75 1.60 3.41
N LEU A 127 -26.53 1.05 3.27
CA LEU A 127 -25.81 0.97 2.01
C LEU A 127 -25.32 -0.45 1.75
N THR A 128 -26.25 -1.40 1.68
CA THR A 128 -25.94 -2.82 1.46
C THR A 128 -25.44 -3.12 0.04
N ASP A 129 -25.95 -2.38 -0.95
CA ASP A 129 -25.55 -2.52 -2.35
C ASP A 129 -24.50 -1.47 -2.71
N ILE A 130 -23.32 -1.95 -3.09
CA ILE A 130 -22.17 -1.15 -3.49
C ILE A 130 -21.79 -1.49 -4.93
N ASP A 131 -21.56 -0.47 -5.76
CA ASP A 131 -20.96 -0.67 -7.08
C ASP A 131 -19.44 -0.79 -6.95
N LEU A 132 -18.95 -2.02 -6.84
CA LEU A 132 -17.54 -2.32 -6.59
C LEU A 132 -16.59 -1.79 -7.68
N ALA A 133 -17.10 -1.46 -8.88
CA ALA A 133 -16.28 -0.95 -9.98
C ALA A 133 -15.91 0.54 -9.80
N THR A 134 -16.79 1.34 -9.21
CA THR A 134 -16.64 2.81 -9.17
C THR A 134 -16.18 3.34 -7.80
N HIS A 135 -16.28 2.54 -6.74
CA HIS A 135 -15.92 2.97 -5.40
C HIS A 135 -14.43 3.22 -5.23
N SER A 136 -14.11 4.15 -4.34
CA SER A 136 -12.71 4.43 -4.00
C SER A 136 -12.09 3.26 -3.23
N PRO A 137 -10.75 3.08 -3.27
CA PRO A 137 -10.07 2.04 -2.49
C PRO A 137 -10.35 2.11 -0.98
N PHE A 138 -10.62 3.31 -0.45
CA PHE A 138 -10.95 3.52 0.96
C PHE A 138 -12.37 3.05 1.29
N GLU A 139 -13.32 3.28 0.38
CA GLU A 139 -14.69 2.79 0.50
C GLU A 139 -14.75 1.27 0.37
N LEU A 140 -14.01 0.70 -0.59
CA LEU A 140 -13.87 -0.77 -0.73
C LEU A 140 -13.27 -1.38 0.54
N PHE A 141 -12.24 -0.75 1.11
CA PHE A 141 -11.66 -1.19 2.38
C PHE A 141 -12.67 -1.21 3.53
N ALA A 142 -13.42 -0.12 3.70
CA ALA A 142 -14.44 -0.04 4.75
C ALA A 142 -15.61 -1.01 4.51
N TRP A 143 -16.02 -1.20 3.26
CA TRP A 143 -17.02 -2.19 2.88
C TRP A 143 -16.57 -3.61 3.22
N CYS A 144 -15.35 -4.00 2.85
CA CYS A 144 -14.78 -5.30 3.22
C CYS A 144 -14.79 -5.49 4.75
N LEU A 145 -14.27 -4.51 5.51
CA LEU A 145 -14.23 -4.60 6.97
C LEU A 145 -15.63 -4.70 7.61
N SER A 146 -16.64 -4.04 7.02
CA SER A 146 -18.01 -4.08 7.52
C SER A 146 -18.60 -5.50 7.57
N ARG A 147 -18.06 -6.42 6.77
CA ARG A 147 -18.46 -7.84 6.72
C ARG A 147 -17.81 -8.69 7.82
N HIS A 148 -16.75 -8.20 8.46
CA HIS A 148 -15.96 -8.97 9.43
C HIS A 148 -16.24 -8.60 10.90
N GLY A 149 -16.70 -7.38 11.22
CA GLY A 149 -16.93 -6.99 12.61
C GLY A 149 -17.69 -5.67 12.79
N ALA A 150 -18.10 -5.38 14.02
CA ALA A 150 -18.90 -4.19 14.32
C ALA A 150 -18.04 -2.94 14.59
N THR A 151 -16.81 -3.14 15.07
CA THR A 151 -15.81 -2.09 15.31
C THR A 151 -14.62 -2.28 14.38
N TYR A 152 -13.81 -1.23 14.18
CA TYR A 152 -12.64 -1.34 13.32
C TYR A 152 -11.63 -2.38 13.82
N ASP A 153 -11.34 -2.41 15.13
CA ASP A 153 -10.32 -3.31 15.67
C ASP A 153 -10.74 -4.77 15.51
N GLU A 154 -12.01 -5.08 15.84
CA GLU A 154 -12.56 -6.43 15.69
C GLU A 154 -12.58 -6.86 14.22
N ALA A 155 -13.06 -5.98 13.33
CA ALA A 155 -13.10 -6.26 11.90
C ALA A 155 -11.69 -6.47 11.34
N ALA A 156 -10.71 -5.64 11.74
CA ALA A 156 -9.34 -5.72 11.27
C ALA A 156 -8.67 -7.03 11.71
N ASP A 157 -8.88 -7.48 12.95
CA ASP A 157 -8.32 -8.74 13.45
C ASP A 157 -8.95 -9.95 12.76
N LYS A 158 -10.27 -9.97 12.60
CA LYS A 158 -10.97 -11.06 11.89
C LYS A 158 -10.62 -11.10 10.41
N ALA A 159 -10.54 -9.94 9.77
CA ALA A 159 -10.14 -9.82 8.38
C ALA A 159 -8.68 -10.25 8.17
N ARG A 160 -7.77 -9.93 9.11
CA ARG A 160 -6.39 -10.45 9.09
C ARG A 160 -6.37 -11.97 9.21
N LYS A 161 -7.14 -12.55 10.11
CA LYS A 161 -7.19 -14.01 10.25
C LYS A 161 -7.70 -14.68 8.98
N ALA A 162 -8.80 -14.19 8.41
CA ALA A 162 -9.36 -14.71 7.17
C ALA A 162 -8.39 -14.57 5.98
N ALA A 163 -7.62 -13.47 5.96
CA ALA A 163 -6.54 -13.25 5.01
C ALA A 163 -5.41 -14.28 5.12
N GLU A 164 -4.96 -14.57 6.34
CA GLU A 164 -3.94 -15.58 6.63
C GLU A 164 -4.43 -16.97 6.21
N ASP A 165 -5.68 -17.33 6.55
CA ASP A 165 -6.30 -18.60 6.18
C ASP A 165 -6.38 -18.76 4.64
N LEU A 166 -6.73 -17.69 3.92
CA LEU A 166 -6.78 -17.69 2.45
C LEU A 166 -5.40 -17.91 1.81
N LEU A 167 -4.36 -17.28 2.35
CA LEU A 167 -2.99 -17.46 1.85
C LEU A 167 -2.48 -18.89 2.08
N LEU A 168 -2.81 -19.49 3.23
CA LEU A 168 -2.50 -20.91 3.50
C LEU A 168 -3.20 -21.83 2.50
N LEU A 169 -4.47 -21.57 2.17
CA LEU A 169 -5.21 -22.32 1.15
C LEU A 169 -4.57 -22.20 -0.25
N ILE A 170 -4.01 -21.03 -0.58
CA ILE A 170 -3.29 -20.82 -1.86
C ILE A 170 -1.99 -21.63 -1.89
N ASP A 171 -1.24 -21.68 -0.78
CA ASP A 171 0.00 -22.45 -0.69
C ASP A 171 -0.27 -23.98 -0.67
N GLU A 172 -1.45 -24.41 -0.24
CA GLU A 172 -1.89 -25.82 -0.20
C GLU A 172 -2.51 -26.32 -1.52
N LEU A 173 -2.87 -25.42 -2.45
CA LEU A 173 -3.31 -25.82 -3.79
C LEU A 173 -2.15 -26.52 -4.51
N PRO A 174 -2.35 -27.74 -5.07
CA PRO A 174 -1.32 -28.36 -5.87
C PRO A 174 -0.97 -27.40 -7.01
N ASN A 175 0.31 -27.02 -7.11
CA ASN A 175 0.84 -26.40 -8.32
C ASN A 175 0.31 -27.21 -9.50
N ASP A 176 -0.46 -26.56 -10.39
CA ASP A 176 -1.01 -27.21 -11.57
C ASP A 176 0.08 -28.10 -12.20
N PRO A 177 -0.24 -29.37 -12.53
CA PRO A 177 0.75 -30.22 -13.15
C PRO A 177 1.21 -29.54 -14.43
N THR A 178 2.49 -29.13 -14.45
CA THR A 178 3.20 -28.75 -15.66
C THR A 178 2.87 -29.76 -16.76
N PRO A 179 2.50 -29.33 -17.98
CA PRO A 179 2.04 -30.21 -19.05
C PRO A 179 3.18 -30.99 -19.72
N ASP A 180 4.06 -31.60 -18.92
CA ASP A 180 5.19 -32.44 -19.35
C ASP A 180 5.14 -33.80 -18.63
N ASP A 181 3.97 -34.43 -18.58
CA ASP A 181 3.86 -35.86 -18.26
C ASP A 181 3.56 -36.66 -19.54
N PRO A 182 4.56 -37.30 -20.18
CA PRO A 182 4.36 -38.10 -21.39
C PRO A 182 3.65 -39.45 -21.12
N ALA A 183 3.22 -39.73 -19.89
CA ALA A 183 2.66 -41.03 -19.52
C ALA A 183 1.14 -41.19 -19.76
N ARG A 184 0.51 -40.37 -20.62
CA ARG A 184 -0.94 -40.45 -20.89
C ARG A 184 -1.30 -40.80 -22.34
N THR A 185 -0.50 -41.65 -22.98
CA THR A 185 -0.73 -42.09 -24.38
C THR A 185 -1.20 -43.54 -24.54
N ASP A 186 -1.58 -44.27 -23.48
CA ASP A 186 -1.82 -45.72 -23.60
C ASP A 186 -3.21 -46.23 -23.15
N LEU A 187 -4.28 -45.44 -23.20
CA LEU A 187 -5.62 -45.95 -22.86
C LEU A 187 -6.77 -45.39 -23.71
N ILE A 188 -6.63 -45.31 -25.04
CA ILE A 188 -7.81 -45.30 -25.93
C ILE A 188 -7.45 -46.00 -27.24
N GLU A 189 -7.55 -47.32 -27.30
CA GLU A 189 -7.84 -48.07 -28.53
C GLU A 189 -8.15 -49.53 -28.18
N GLU A 190 -9.44 -49.86 -28.05
CA GLU A 190 -10.05 -51.12 -28.52
C GLU A 190 -11.52 -51.15 -28.08
N HIS A 191 -12.39 -50.61 -28.92
CA HIS A 191 -13.73 -51.16 -29.15
C HIS A 191 -14.33 -50.46 -30.37
N GLN A 192 -14.05 -51.02 -31.57
CA GLN A 192 -15.03 -51.28 -32.63
C GLN A 192 -14.39 -52.09 -33.76
#